data_AF-A0A7W7MBK4-F1
#
_entry.id   AF-A0A7W7MBK4-F1
#
_cell.length_a   1.000
_cell.length_b   1.000
_cell.length_c   1.000
_cell.angle_alpha   90.00
_cell.angle_beta   90.00
_cell.angle_gamma   90.00
#
_symmetry.space_group_name_H-M   'P 1'
#
loop_
_entity.id
_entity.type
_entity.pdbx_description
1 polymer ?
#
loop_
_entity_poly.entity_id
_entity_poly.type
_entity_poly.pdbx_seq_one_letter_code
_entity_poly.pdbx_strand_id
1 'polypeptide(L)'
;MSVLTDYFAAGSDGVAATAVDYVDGQPGLLDLTAEDVAAGKALYRLSPDEAARPRVQTAQSGTPVVLSKSVDPTSLGRLEAILTGRSYDEVNADPRRAGLIAPARHEDIEGCIVLSVTDTLRDALASLEPSTQPEVARQWASAEFDATAENSLMMFLAALTDLARRAVVDNDRLYCLVTF
;
A
#
# COMPACT_ATOMS: atom_id res chain seq x y z
N MET A 1 -11.38 -15.31 -0.92
CA MET A 1 -9.97 -15.10 -0.51
C MET A 1 -9.81 -13.61 -0.30
N SER A 2 -9.18 -13.21 0.78
CA SER A 2 -9.08 -11.80 1.14
C SER A 2 -7.63 -11.39 1.09
N VAL A 3 -7.29 -10.60 0.08
CA VAL A 3 -5.95 -10.08 -0.12
C VAL A 3 -5.67 -8.98 0.91
N LEU A 4 -4.50 -9.01 1.53
CA LEU A 4 -3.98 -7.93 2.38
C LEU A 4 -2.91 -7.16 1.60
N THR A 5 -2.97 -5.83 1.63
CA THR A 5 -2.03 -4.94 0.94
C THR A 5 -1.34 -4.02 1.93
N ASP A 6 -0.02 -4.17 2.06
CA ASP A 6 0.80 -3.39 2.98
C ASP A 6 1.74 -2.49 2.20
N TYR A 7 1.59 -1.18 2.37
CA TYR A 7 2.40 -0.18 1.70
C TYR A 7 3.54 0.29 2.59
N PHE A 8 4.75 0.36 2.05
CA PHE A 8 5.96 0.69 2.80
C PHE A 8 6.98 1.44 1.94
N ALA A 9 7.95 2.05 2.60
CA ALA A 9 9.08 2.72 1.95
C ALA A 9 10.37 1.88 2.10
N ALA A 10 11.20 1.84 1.05
CA ALA A 10 12.53 1.25 1.10
C ALA A 10 13.52 1.94 0.14
N GLY A 11 14.80 1.98 0.52
CA GLY A 11 15.84 2.67 -0.26
C GLY A 11 16.23 1.99 -1.57
N SER A 12 15.80 0.77 -1.84
CA SER A 12 16.02 0.10 -3.13
C SER A 12 15.11 -1.09 -3.37
N ASP A 13 14.98 -1.50 -4.64
CA ASP A 13 14.22 -2.70 -5.04
C ASP A 13 14.80 -3.97 -4.39
N GLY A 14 16.12 -4.01 -4.13
CA GLY A 14 16.77 -5.15 -3.45
C GLY A 14 16.39 -5.25 -1.97
N VAL A 15 16.27 -4.12 -1.28
CA VAL A 15 15.78 -4.07 0.11
C VAL A 15 14.28 -4.37 0.16
N ALA A 16 13.51 -3.86 -0.80
CA ALA A 16 12.09 -4.19 -0.89
C ALA A 16 11.85 -5.68 -1.22
N ALA A 17 12.75 -6.34 -1.95
CA ALA A 17 12.63 -7.75 -2.26
C ALA A 17 12.81 -8.66 -1.03
N THR A 18 13.55 -8.23 0.00
CA THR A 18 13.65 -9.02 1.25
C THR A 18 12.35 -9.02 2.04
N ALA A 19 11.37 -8.22 1.64
CA ALA A 19 10.06 -8.18 2.25
C ALA A 19 9.32 -9.52 2.21
N VAL A 20 9.55 -10.32 1.16
CA VAL A 20 8.96 -11.66 1.00
C VAL A 20 9.76 -12.75 1.71
N ASP A 21 10.93 -12.44 2.28
CA ASP A 21 11.73 -13.43 2.98
C ASP A 21 11.03 -13.82 4.27
N TYR A 22 10.81 -15.10 4.52
CA TYR A 22 10.11 -15.52 5.72
C TYR A 22 11.07 -15.58 6.92
N VAL A 23 10.76 -14.86 7.99
CA VAL A 23 11.37 -15.00 9.33
C VAL A 23 10.35 -15.70 10.22
N ASP A 24 10.70 -16.85 10.80
CA ASP A 24 9.81 -17.66 11.65
C ASP A 24 8.43 -17.98 11.04
N GLY A 25 8.35 -18.12 9.72
CA GLY A 25 7.11 -18.43 9.02
C GLY A 25 6.18 -17.24 8.75
N GLN A 26 6.68 -15.99 8.87
CA GLN A 26 6.00 -14.76 8.46
C GLN A 26 6.88 -13.94 7.49
N PRO A 27 6.33 -13.21 6.52
CA PRO A 27 7.11 -12.35 5.62
C PRO A 27 7.85 -11.24 6.38
N GLY A 28 9.14 -11.06 6.10
CA GLY A 28 10.13 -10.34 6.92
C GLY A 28 10.13 -8.82 6.78
N LEU A 29 9.33 -8.25 5.88
CA LEU A 29 8.99 -6.83 5.97
C LEU A 29 8.11 -6.53 7.16
N LEU A 30 7.30 -7.53 7.50
CA LEU A 30 6.41 -7.51 8.61
C LEU A 30 7.18 -8.14 9.75
N ASP A 31 7.97 -7.32 10.44
CA ASP A 31 8.16 -7.50 11.88
C ASP A 31 6.82 -7.32 12.65
N LEU A 32 5.67 -7.40 11.98
CA LEU A 32 4.40 -7.74 12.60
C LEU A 32 4.56 -9.15 13.12
N THR A 33 4.29 -9.33 14.40
CA THR A 33 4.27 -10.67 14.96
C THR A 33 3.23 -11.52 14.24
N ALA A 34 3.39 -12.84 14.23
CA ALA A 34 2.33 -13.74 13.75
C ALA A 34 0.97 -13.44 14.43
N GLU A 35 1.00 -12.89 15.64
CA GLU A 35 -0.15 -12.42 16.39
C GLU A 35 -0.81 -11.19 15.76
N ASP A 36 -0.05 -10.22 15.27
CA ASP A 36 -0.57 -9.02 14.57
C ASP A 36 -1.23 -9.38 13.22
N VAL A 37 -0.61 -10.29 12.46
CA VAL A 37 -1.18 -10.82 11.22
C VAL A 37 -2.45 -11.63 11.51
N ALA A 38 -2.41 -12.49 12.53
CA ALA A 38 -3.58 -13.24 12.98
C ALA A 38 -4.68 -12.31 13.51
N ALA A 39 -4.33 -11.24 14.23
CA ALA A 39 -5.26 -10.24 14.73
C ALA A 39 -5.91 -9.46 13.60
N GLY A 40 -5.17 -9.07 12.56
CA GLY A 40 -5.71 -8.46 11.35
C GLY A 40 -6.70 -9.41 10.63
N LYS A 41 -6.34 -10.68 10.48
CA LYS A 41 -7.22 -11.72 9.90
C LYS A 41 -8.46 -11.98 10.77
N ALA A 42 -8.31 -12.01 12.09
CA ALA A 42 -9.39 -12.24 13.03
C ALA A 42 -10.35 -11.05 13.11
N LEU A 43 -9.82 -9.83 13.19
CA LEU A 43 -10.59 -8.59 13.15
C LEU A 43 -11.40 -8.51 11.85
N TYR A 44 -10.83 -8.94 10.73
CA TYR A 44 -11.59 -9.02 9.49
C TYR A 44 -12.77 -9.99 9.56
N ARG A 45 -12.58 -11.19 10.12
CA ARG A 45 -13.67 -12.17 10.26
C ARG A 45 -14.81 -11.62 11.14
N LEU A 46 -14.47 -10.79 12.12
CA LEU A 46 -15.41 -10.22 13.09
C LEU A 46 -16.06 -8.91 12.61
N SER A 47 -15.30 -8.06 11.91
CA SER A 47 -15.71 -6.71 11.51
C SER A 47 -14.95 -6.26 10.26
N PRO A 48 -15.42 -6.65 9.06
CA PRO A 48 -14.79 -6.32 7.79
C PRO A 48 -14.58 -4.82 7.59
N ASP A 49 -15.56 -3.98 7.96
CA ASP A 49 -15.48 -2.52 7.87
C ASP A 49 -14.38 -1.92 8.75
N GLU A 50 -14.12 -2.51 9.91
CA GLU A 50 -13.08 -2.05 10.83
C GLU A 50 -11.69 -2.50 10.37
N ALA A 51 -11.58 -3.70 9.84
CA ALA A 51 -10.35 -4.22 9.25
C ALA A 51 -9.97 -3.52 7.92
N ALA A 52 -10.96 -2.97 7.20
CA ALA A 52 -10.73 -2.17 6.01
C ALA A 52 -10.25 -0.74 6.33
N ARG A 53 -10.23 -0.34 7.61
CA ARG A 53 -9.67 0.95 8.00
C ARG A 53 -8.15 0.93 7.88
N PRO A 54 -7.57 1.87 7.15
CA PRO A 54 -6.13 1.94 6.97
C PRO A 54 -5.46 2.27 8.31
N ARG A 55 -4.38 1.55 8.60
CA ARG A 55 -3.61 1.73 9.84
C ARG A 55 -2.17 2.01 9.50
N VAL A 56 -1.63 3.11 10.03
CA VAL A 56 -0.19 3.33 10.05
C VAL A 56 0.36 2.55 11.23
N GLN A 57 1.12 1.49 10.95
CA GLN A 57 1.88 0.76 11.95
C GLN A 57 3.36 1.03 11.76
N THR A 58 4.16 0.76 12.78
CA THR A 58 5.62 0.79 12.68
C THR A 58 6.09 -0.65 12.79
N ALA A 59 6.77 -1.17 11.76
CA ALA A 59 7.45 -2.46 11.84
C ALA A 59 8.51 -2.42 12.95
N GLN A 60 8.96 -3.55 13.52
CA GLN A 60 10.03 -3.53 14.54
C GLN A 60 11.34 -2.96 13.99
N SER A 61 11.55 -3.00 12.67
CA SER A 61 12.60 -2.27 11.95
C SER A 61 12.53 -0.74 12.10
N GLY A 62 11.43 -0.19 12.64
CA GLY A 62 11.17 1.25 12.70
C GLY A 62 10.49 1.83 11.45
N THR A 63 10.23 1.00 10.43
CA THR A 63 9.65 1.45 9.16
C THR A 63 8.13 1.67 9.29
N PRO A 64 7.60 2.85 8.92
CA PRO A 64 6.16 3.05 8.85
C PRO A 64 5.54 2.23 7.71
N VAL A 65 4.46 1.52 8.00
CA VAL A 65 3.71 0.67 7.06
C VAL A 65 2.24 1.10 7.09
N VAL A 66 1.64 1.28 5.93
CA VAL A 66 0.20 1.52 5.78
C VAL A 66 -0.47 0.23 5.37
N LEU A 67 -1.20 -0.38 6.30
CA LEU A 67 -1.97 -1.59 6.01
C LEU A 67 -3.32 -1.21 5.44
N SER A 68 -3.69 -1.85 4.33
CA SER A 68 -5.00 -1.73 3.71
C SER A 68 -5.50 -3.09 3.27
N LYS A 69 -6.82 -3.22 3.18
CA LYS A 69 -7.47 -4.43 2.70
C LYS A 69 -8.34 -4.19 1.46
N SER A 70 -8.71 -2.94 1.25
CA SER A 70 -9.65 -2.52 0.20
C SER A 70 -8.97 -1.90 -1.02
N VAL A 71 -7.68 -1.56 -0.93
CA VAL A 71 -6.96 -0.87 -2.01
C VAL A 71 -5.93 -1.81 -2.60
N ASP A 72 -6.25 -2.31 -3.79
CA ASP A 72 -5.32 -3.08 -4.62
C ASP A 72 -4.26 -2.15 -5.25
N PRO A 73 -2.99 -2.57 -5.38
CA PRO A 73 -1.95 -1.78 -6.02
C PRO A 73 -2.25 -1.37 -7.47
N THR A 74 -3.12 -2.09 -8.19
CA THR A 74 -3.56 -1.66 -9.53
C THR A 74 -4.47 -0.44 -9.49
N SER A 75 -5.28 -0.27 -8.43
CA SER A 75 -6.14 0.89 -8.18
C SER A 75 -5.36 2.17 -7.93
N LEU A 76 -4.12 2.05 -7.45
CA LEU A 76 -3.23 3.21 -7.31
C LEU A 76 -2.92 3.90 -8.65
N GLY A 77 -3.01 3.20 -9.77
CA GLY A 77 -2.80 3.80 -11.09
C GLY A 77 -3.84 4.87 -11.43
N ARG A 78 -5.10 4.71 -10.98
CA ARG A 78 -6.10 5.76 -11.16
C ARG A 78 -5.91 6.91 -10.17
N LEU A 79 -5.48 6.61 -8.96
CA LEU A 79 -5.11 7.67 -8.02
C LEU A 79 -3.97 8.53 -8.59
N GLU A 80 -2.95 7.92 -9.20
CA GLU A 80 -1.87 8.66 -9.87
C GLU A 80 -2.40 9.53 -11.01
N ALA A 81 -3.28 9.01 -11.86
CA ALA A 81 -3.88 9.77 -12.94
C ALA A 81 -4.65 11.00 -12.43
N ILE A 82 -5.42 10.85 -11.33
CA ILE A 82 -6.15 11.97 -10.70
C ILE A 82 -5.19 13.01 -10.13
N LEU A 83 -4.14 12.57 -9.41
CA LEU A 83 -3.21 13.47 -8.73
C LEU A 83 -2.27 14.20 -9.69
N THR A 84 -1.87 13.56 -10.77
CA THR A 84 -0.89 14.11 -11.72
C THR A 84 -1.54 14.75 -12.94
N GLY A 85 -2.83 14.52 -13.17
CA GLY A 85 -3.55 14.92 -14.38
C GLY A 85 -3.14 14.13 -15.63
N ARG A 86 -2.30 13.10 -15.50
CA ARG A 86 -1.90 12.21 -16.61
C ARG A 86 -3.06 11.32 -17.02
N SER A 87 -3.04 10.85 -18.26
CA SER A 87 -3.98 9.82 -18.69
C SER A 87 -3.66 8.48 -18.01
N TYR A 88 -4.69 7.66 -17.79
CA TYR A 88 -4.51 6.33 -17.20
C TYR A 88 -3.60 5.44 -18.06
N ASP A 89 -3.62 5.61 -19.39
CA ASP A 89 -2.75 4.86 -20.31
C ASP A 89 -1.27 5.24 -20.14
N GLU A 90 -0.96 6.52 -19.92
CA GLU A 90 0.41 6.97 -19.63
C GLU A 90 0.92 6.45 -18.29
N VAL A 91 0.04 6.40 -17.27
CA VAL A 91 0.36 5.77 -15.99
C VAL A 91 0.56 4.27 -16.16
N ASN A 92 -0.28 3.61 -16.97
CA ASN A 92 -0.18 2.18 -17.24
C ASN A 92 1.07 1.78 -18.03
N ALA A 93 1.58 2.69 -18.86
CA ALA A 93 2.81 2.49 -19.60
C ALA A 93 4.07 2.65 -18.72
N ASP A 94 3.94 3.12 -17.48
CA ASP A 94 5.08 3.27 -16.57
C ASP A 94 5.62 1.88 -16.16
N PRO A 95 6.90 1.57 -16.42
CA PRO A 95 7.47 0.26 -16.13
C PRO A 95 7.52 -0.08 -14.63
N ARG A 96 7.42 0.93 -13.74
CA ARG A 96 7.35 0.71 -12.29
C ARG A 96 5.91 0.58 -11.78
N ARG A 97 4.89 0.75 -12.63
CA ARG A 97 3.50 0.58 -12.18
C ARG A 97 3.24 -0.89 -11.86
N ALA A 98 3.00 -1.18 -10.58
CA ALA A 98 2.74 -2.54 -10.10
C ALA A 98 3.77 -3.56 -10.62
N GLY A 99 5.02 -3.12 -10.79
CA GLY A 99 6.10 -3.95 -11.31
C GLY A 99 6.47 -5.01 -10.28
N LEU A 100 6.52 -6.27 -10.68
CA LEU A 100 6.85 -7.37 -9.78
C LEU A 100 8.33 -7.29 -9.37
N ILE A 101 8.58 -6.93 -8.11
CA ILE A 101 9.93 -6.86 -7.52
C ILE A 101 10.34 -8.23 -6.99
N ALA A 102 9.43 -8.92 -6.30
CA ALA A 102 9.68 -10.25 -5.77
C ALA A 102 8.45 -11.16 -5.93
N PRO A 103 8.61 -12.35 -6.54
CA PRO A 103 7.55 -13.35 -6.63
C PRO A 103 7.36 -14.08 -5.30
N ALA A 104 6.23 -14.78 -5.16
CA ALA A 104 5.97 -15.65 -4.02
C ALA A 104 7.02 -16.77 -3.97
N ARG A 105 7.69 -16.90 -2.83
CA ARG A 105 8.84 -17.81 -2.66
C ARG A 105 8.51 -19.16 -2.02
N HIS A 106 7.26 -19.47 -1.67
CA HIS A 106 6.89 -20.76 -1.05
C HIS A 106 5.55 -21.30 -1.56
N GLU A 107 5.49 -22.62 -1.78
CA GLU A 107 4.30 -23.35 -2.24
C GLU A 107 3.35 -23.72 -1.07
N ASP A 108 3.83 -23.70 0.18
CA ASP A 108 3.13 -24.22 1.37
C ASP A 108 2.55 -23.15 2.32
N ILE A 109 2.81 -21.86 2.07
CA ILE A 109 2.30 -20.75 2.88
C ILE A 109 1.70 -19.74 1.92
N GLU A 110 0.50 -19.24 2.23
CA GLU A 110 -0.16 -18.07 1.62
C GLU A 110 0.86 -17.14 0.93
N GLY A 111 0.85 -17.13 -0.40
CA GLY A 111 1.89 -16.48 -1.19
C GLY A 111 1.96 -14.98 -0.90
N CYS A 112 3.18 -14.44 -0.86
CA CYS A 112 3.42 -13.01 -0.73
C CYS A 112 4.16 -12.51 -1.97
N ILE A 113 3.72 -11.40 -2.57
CA ILE A 113 4.44 -10.75 -3.67
C ILE A 113 4.71 -9.30 -3.33
N VAL A 114 5.82 -8.76 -3.84
CA VAL A 114 6.14 -7.32 -3.70
C VAL A 114 6.01 -6.68 -5.06
N LEU A 115 5.21 -5.61 -5.10
CA LEU A 115 4.99 -4.78 -6.26
C LEU A 115 5.58 -3.39 -6.03
N SER A 116 6.14 -2.79 -7.07
CA SER A 116 6.59 -1.40 -7.03
C SER A 116 5.42 -0.44 -7.17
N VAL A 117 5.52 0.68 -6.47
CA VAL A 117 4.71 1.88 -6.69
C VAL A 117 5.56 2.87 -7.48
N THR A 118 4.93 3.65 -8.38
CA THR A 118 5.63 4.62 -9.23
C THR A 118 6.20 5.77 -8.38
N ASP A 119 7.39 6.25 -8.76
CA ASP A 119 8.01 7.39 -8.08
C ASP A 119 7.18 8.67 -8.30
N THR A 120 6.52 8.79 -9.45
CA THR A 120 5.58 9.88 -9.76
C THR A 120 4.41 9.91 -8.76
N LEU A 121 3.83 8.76 -8.42
CA LEU A 121 2.75 8.71 -7.42
C LEU A 121 3.27 9.07 -6.03
N ARG A 122 4.46 8.58 -5.63
CA ARG A 122 5.10 8.98 -4.36
C ARG A 122 5.25 10.50 -4.29
N ASP A 123 5.79 11.13 -5.33
CA ASP A 123 6.07 12.56 -5.33
C ASP A 123 4.79 13.40 -5.35
N ALA A 124 3.78 12.95 -6.09
CA ALA A 124 2.46 13.58 -6.12
C ALA A 124 1.74 13.48 -4.77
N LEU A 125 1.81 12.33 -4.09
CA LEU A 125 1.28 12.14 -2.74
C LEU A 125 2.05 12.99 -1.73
N ALA A 126 3.38 13.05 -1.81
CA ALA A 126 4.18 13.86 -0.90
C ALA A 126 3.84 15.36 -0.99
N SER A 127 3.55 15.82 -2.21
CA SER A 127 3.16 17.20 -2.52
C SER A 127 1.68 17.50 -2.30
N LEU A 128 0.88 16.49 -1.92
CA LEU A 128 -0.56 16.66 -1.75
C LEU A 128 -0.87 17.50 -0.51
N GLU A 129 -1.68 18.55 -0.68
CA GLU A 129 -2.10 19.43 0.40
C GLU A 129 -3.25 18.81 1.21
N PRO A 130 -3.25 18.89 2.55
CA PRO A 130 -4.31 18.33 3.39
C PRO A 130 -5.71 18.84 3.06
N SER A 131 -5.82 20.09 2.59
CA SER A 131 -7.09 20.70 2.17
C SER A 131 -7.66 20.10 0.89
N THR A 132 -6.83 19.47 0.05
CA THR A 132 -7.20 18.87 -1.24
C THR A 132 -7.48 17.37 -1.14
N GLN A 133 -7.02 16.71 -0.06
CA GLN A 133 -7.22 15.29 0.19
C GLN A 133 -8.69 14.84 0.12
N PRO A 134 -9.68 15.57 0.69
CA PRO A 134 -11.08 15.13 0.63
C PRO A 134 -11.64 15.10 -0.79
N GLU A 135 -11.25 16.06 -1.64
CA GLU A 135 -11.71 16.12 -3.02
C GLU A 135 -11.10 14.99 -3.85
N VAL A 136 -9.80 14.72 -3.67
CA VAL A 136 -9.13 13.57 -4.32
C VAL A 136 -9.75 12.25 -3.86
N ALA A 137 -10.01 12.09 -2.56
CA ALA A 137 -10.65 10.90 -2.00
C ALA A 137 -12.01 10.65 -2.66
N ARG A 138 -12.82 11.70 -2.82
CA ARG A 138 -14.13 11.62 -3.46
C ARG A 138 -14.04 11.29 -4.95
N GLN A 139 -13.16 11.95 -5.69
CA GLN A 139 -12.96 11.68 -7.11
C GLN A 139 -12.50 10.25 -7.34
N TRP A 140 -11.55 9.77 -6.53
CA TRP A 140 -11.07 8.39 -6.63
C TRP A 140 -12.13 7.38 -6.20
N ALA A 141 -12.88 7.66 -5.13
CA ALA A 141 -14.02 6.85 -4.73
C ALA A 141 -15.02 6.72 -5.88
N SER A 142 -15.43 7.82 -6.52
CA SER A 142 -16.36 7.78 -7.65
C SER A 142 -15.85 7.05 -8.89
N ALA A 143 -14.53 6.96 -9.06
CA ALA A 143 -13.89 6.36 -10.22
C ALA A 143 -13.72 4.83 -10.09
N GLU A 144 -13.52 4.32 -8.87
CA GLU A 144 -13.12 2.91 -8.65
C GLU A 144 -13.84 2.21 -7.49
N PHE A 145 -14.55 2.94 -6.62
CA PHE A 145 -15.16 2.40 -5.42
C PHE A 145 -16.63 2.86 -5.24
N ASP A 146 -17.28 2.38 -4.19
CA ASP A 146 -18.60 2.87 -3.79
C ASP A 146 -18.48 4.14 -2.94
N ALA A 147 -19.50 4.99 -2.95
CA ALA A 147 -19.55 6.24 -2.18
C ALA A 147 -19.41 6.02 -0.65
N THR A 148 -19.69 4.81 -0.16
CA THR A 148 -19.50 4.43 1.26
C THR A 148 -18.03 4.29 1.65
N ALA A 149 -17.12 4.18 0.69
CA ALA A 149 -15.68 4.06 0.91
C ALA A 149 -14.96 5.41 1.10
N GLU A 150 -15.62 6.56 0.87
CA GLU A 150 -15.00 7.90 0.90
C GLU A 150 -14.23 8.16 2.20
N ASN A 151 -14.82 7.84 3.36
CA ASN A 151 -14.17 8.04 4.66
C ASN A 151 -12.92 7.14 4.84
N SER A 152 -13.00 5.88 4.41
CA SER A 152 -11.88 4.94 4.51
C SER A 152 -10.75 5.33 3.55
N LEU A 153 -11.09 5.78 2.34
CA LEU A 153 -10.13 6.25 1.34
C LEU A 153 -9.47 7.57 1.77
N MET A 154 -10.20 8.48 2.41
CA MET A 154 -9.62 9.71 2.97
C MET A 154 -8.58 9.39 4.05
N MET A 155 -8.89 8.48 4.98
CA MET A 155 -7.92 8.03 5.99
C MET A 155 -6.72 7.33 5.32
N PHE A 156 -6.94 6.59 4.24
CA PHE A 156 -5.89 5.87 3.52
C PHE A 156 -4.97 6.85 2.80
N LEU A 157 -5.52 7.86 2.14
CA LEU A 157 -4.76 8.92 1.48
C LEU A 157 -3.94 9.72 2.49
N ALA A 158 -4.48 10.03 3.67
CA ALA A 158 -3.73 10.71 4.71
C ALA A 158 -2.52 9.87 5.18
N ALA A 159 -2.75 8.58 5.46
CA ALA A 159 -1.71 7.64 5.86
C ALA A 159 -0.64 7.46 4.77
N LEU A 160 -1.06 7.27 3.51
CA LEU A 160 -0.17 7.08 2.38
C LEU A 160 0.61 8.36 2.04
N THR A 161 0.00 9.54 2.21
CA THR A 161 0.67 10.83 2.06
C THR A 161 1.78 10.99 3.11
N ASP A 162 1.52 10.67 4.37
CA ASP A 162 2.54 10.74 5.42
C ASP A 162 3.71 9.79 5.13
N LEU A 163 3.40 8.55 4.71
CA LEU A 163 4.40 7.59 4.27
C LEU A 163 5.22 8.12 3.08
N ALA A 164 4.55 8.67 2.06
CA ALA A 164 5.21 9.23 0.88
C ALA A 164 6.12 10.42 1.21
N ARG A 165 5.69 11.31 2.11
CA ARG A 165 6.50 12.45 2.57
C ARG A 165 7.79 12.00 3.24
N ARG A 166 7.70 10.99 4.13
CA ARG A 166 8.89 10.41 4.77
C ARG A 166 9.79 9.75 3.74
N ALA A 167 9.22 8.97 2.82
CA ALA A 167 9.97 8.35 1.74
C ALA A 167 10.73 9.37 0.89
N VAL A 168 10.14 10.53 0.58
CA VAL A 168 10.83 11.60 -0.15
C VAL A 168 11.97 12.21 0.66
N VAL A 169 11.78 12.43 1.97
CA VAL A 169 12.84 12.97 2.86
C VAL A 169 14.02 12.00 2.95
N ASP A 170 13.74 10.70 3.06
CA ASP A 170 14.74 9.64 3.21
C ASP A 170 15.31 9.17 1.86
N ASN A 171 14.83 9.73 0.74
CA ASN A 171 15.15 9.33 -0.64
C ASN A 171 14.84 7.85 -0.94
N ASP A 172 13.79 7.34 -0.30
CA ASP A 172 13.25 6.00 -0.44
C ASP A 172 12.14 5.93 -1.50
N ARG A 173 11.84 4.72 -1.96
CA ARG A 173 10.76 4.42 -2.91
C ARG A 173 9.61 3.71 -2.21
N LEU A 174 8.42 3.78 -2.79
CA LEU A 174 7.23 3.09 -2.26
C LEU A 174 7.03 1.72 -2.92
N TYR A 175 6.55 0.79 -2.11
CA TYR A 175 6.28 -0.60 -2.49
C TYR A 175 4.98 -1.07 -1.84
N CYS A 176 4.39 -2.12 -2.42
CA CYS A 176 3.20 -2.79 -1.91
C CYS A 176 3.49 -4.28 -1.77
N LEU A 177 3.40 -4.79 -0.54
CA LEU A 177 3.41 -6.21 -0.24
C LEU A 177 1.97 -6.72 -0.30
N VAL A 178 1.73 -7.74 -1.13
CA VAL A 178 0.42 -8.34 -1.33
C VAL A 178 0.46 -9.77 -0.79
N THR A 179 -0.43 -10.07 0.17
CA THR A 179 -0.53 -11.39 0.81
C THR A 179 -1.90 -12.01 0.50
N PHE A 180 -1.93 -13.28 0.07
CA PHE A 180 -3.12 -13.96 -0.46
C PHE A 180 -3.86 -14.88 0.54
#